data_AF-A0A293N1Z4-F1
#
_entry.id   AF-A0A293N1Z4-F1
#
_cell.length_a   1.000
_cell.length_b   1.000
_cell.length_c   1.000
_cell.angle_alpha   90.00
_cell.angle_beta   90.00
_cell.angle_gamma   90.00
#
_symmetry.space_group_name_H-M   'P 1'
#
loop_
_entity.id
_entity.type
_entity.pdbx_description
1 polymer ?
#
loop_
_entity_poly.entity_id
_entity_poly.type
_entity_poly.pdbx_seq_one_letter_code
_entity_poly.pdbx_strand_id
1 'polypeptide(L)'
;MCEVEEGTFELRLLVESMQNARPFKVFVIFDAIDEVDVKCRQFVMTLALALSATRVSKLFLFSRTLCKSEIEDTFHVVAFELSGFDEQQQLGFLKNYWKRNNREMDVAKLDSFARRTLSRFRAWEKYSITENPLLIKMIAEIEEQQLNHLEHGEPDGKTAVIAAKCSSLDVYEKF
;
A
#
# COMPACT_ATOMS: atom_id res chain seq x y z
N MET A 1 -11.70 -6.32 -19.04
CA MET A 1 -10.57 -7.18 -18.63
C MET A 1 -11.14 -8.58 -18.39
N CYS A 2 -10.91 -9.61 -19.19
CA CYS A 2 -9.87 -9.88 -20.19
C CYS A 2 -10.47 -10.04 -21.60
N GLU A 3 -9.88 -9.38 -22.59
CA GLU A 3 -10.22 -9.51 -24.02
C GLU A 3 -9.54 -10.71 -24.67
N VAL A 4 -9.33 -11.79 -23.90
CA VAL A 4 -8.69 -13.00 -24.41
C VAL A 4 -9.80 -13.91 -24.92
N GLU A 5 -10.02 -13.89 -26.22
CA GLU A 5 -10.98 -14.78 -26.87
C GLU A 5 -10.51 -16.23 -26.80
N GLU A 6 -11.48 -17.16 -26.71
CA GLU A 6 -11.20 -18.58 -26.77
C GLU A 6 -10.52 -18.94 -28.10
N GLY A 7 -9.52 -19.82 -28.05
CA GLY A 7 -8.79 -20.29 -29.24
C GLY A 7 -7.63 -19.39 -29.70
N THR A 8 -7.44 -18.23 -29.08
CA THR A 8 -6.25 -17.38 -29.29
C THR A 8 -4.95 -18.14 -28.97
N PHE A 9 -3.86 -17.71 -29.60
CA PHE A 9 -2.56 -18.32 -29.38
C PHE A 9 -2.06 -18.05 -27.95
N GLU A 10 -2.35 -16.86 -27.44
CA GLU A 10 -2.05 -16.37 -26.09
C GLU A 10 -2.70 -17.27 -25.03
N LEU A 11 -4.01 -17.57 -25.18
CA LEU A 11 -4.70 -18.48 -24.28
C LEU A 11 -4.09 -19.89 -24.32
N ARG A 12 -3.75 -20.39 -25.52
CA ARG A 12 -3.09 -21.70 -25.67
C ARG A 12 -1.73 -21.73 -24.97
N LEU A 13 -0.93 -20.68 -25.09
CA LEU A 13 0.35 -20.57 -24.38
C LEU A 13 0.17 -20.53 -22.86
N LEU A 14 -0.85 -19.81 -22.37
CA LEU A 14 -1.18 -19.76 -20.95
C LEU A 14 -1.59 -21.14 -20.43
N VAL A 15 -2.52 -21.81 -21.12
CA VAL A 15 -2.98 -23.16 -20.76
C VAL A 15 -1.83 -24.16 -20.78
N GLU A 16 -1.01 -24.16 -21.84
CA GLU A 16 0.18 -25.02 -21.93
C GLU A 16 1.17 -24.74 -20.78
N SER A 17 1.38 -23.47 -20.42
CA SER A 17 2.24 -23.08 -19.30
C SER A 17 1.67 -23.54 -17.95
N MET A 18 0.35 -23.47 -17.76
CA MET A 18 -0.32 -23.93 -16.55
C MET A 18 -0.39 -25.46 -16.45
N GLN A 19 -0.44 -26.19 -17.56
CA GLN A 19 -0.51 -27.65 -17.56
C GLN A 19 0.87 -28.32 -17.55
N ASN A 20 1.84 -27.73 -18.24
CA ASN A 20 3.13 -28.34 -18.54
C ASN A 20 4.34 -27.57 -17.99
N ALA A 21 4.12 -26.48 -17.23
CA ALA A 21 5.17 -25.61 -16.68
C ALA A 21 6.09 -24.95 -17.73
N ARG A 22 5.64 -24.90 -19.00
CA ARG A 22 6.40 -24.39 -20.14
C ARG A 22 5.45 -23.81 -21.21
N PRO A 23 5.87 -22.85 -22.02
CA PRO A 23 7.20 -22.25 -22.04
C PRO A 23 7.44 -21.26 -20.89
N PHE A 24 6.40 -20.86 -20.15
CA PHE A 24 6.52 -19.84 -19.10
C PHE A 24 6.22 -20.38 -17.72
N LYS A 25 6.82 -19.72 -16.71
CA LYS A 25 6.37 -19.83 -15.33
C LYS A 25 5.23 -18.85 -15.09
N VAL A 26 4.09 -19.37 -14.66
CA VAL A 26 2.90 -18.56 -14.39
C VAL A 26 2.82 -18.26 -12.90
N PHE A 27 2.60 -16.99 -12.58
CA PHE A 27 2.32 -16.51 -11.23
C PHE A 27 0.92 -15.90 -11.25
N VAL A 28 0.08 -16.27 -10.30
CA VAL A 28 -1.30 -15.77 -10.20
C VAL A 28 -1.43 -14.95 -8.93
N ILE A 29 -2.03 -13.77 -9.05
CA ILE A 29 -2.28 -12.86 -7.93
C ILE A 29 -3.78 -12.56 -7.92
N PHE A 30 -4.42 -12.88 -6.81
CA PHE A 30 -5.77 -12.44 -6.47
C PHE A 30 -5.64 -11.28 -5.50
N ASP A 31 -5.92 -10.07 -5.97
CA ASP A 31 -5.85 -8.86 -5.16
C ASP A 31 -7.22 -8.57 -4.52
N ALA A 32 -7.20 -8.06 -3.29
CA ALA A 32 -8.37 -7.60 -2.54
C ALA A 32 -9.59 -8.55 -2.53
N ILE A 33 -9.39 -9.82 -2.16
CA ILE A 33 -10.45 -10.86 -2.17
C ILE A 33 -11.64 -10.52 -1.25
N ASP A 34 -11.42 -9.71 -0.22
CA ASP A 34 -12.49 -9.25 0.68
C ASP A 34 -13.42 -8.20 0.05
N GLU A 35 -13.05 -7.60 -1.09
CA GLU A 35 -13.86 -6.56 -1.74
C GLU A 35 -14.97 -7.13 -2.64
N VAL A 36 -14.92 -8.43 -2.95
CA VAL A 36 -16.02 -9.11 -3.66
C VAL A 36 -17.05 -9.67 -2.67
N ASP A 37 -18.30 -9.77 -3.10
CA ASP A 37 -19.34 -10.35 -2.27
C ASP A 37 -19.06 -11.83 -1.94
N VAL A 38 -19.73 -12.35 -0.92
CA VAL A 38 -19.48 -13.69 -0.38
C VAL A 38 -19.62 -14.80 -1.44
N LYS A 39 -20.58 -14.69 -2.38
CA LYS A 39 -20.76 -15.73 -3.41
C LYS A 39 -19.62 -15.68 -4.43
N CYS A 40 -19.26 -14.48 -4.89
CA CYS A 40 -18.11 -14.29 -5.77
C CYS A 40 -16.81 -14.72 -5.09
N ARG A 41 -16.63 -14.44 -3.80
CA ARG A 41 -15.48 -14.91 -3.03
C ARG A 41 -15.36 -16.42 -3.04
N GLN A 42 -16.43 -17.15 -2.76
CA GLN A 42 -16.42 -18.62 -2.80
C GLN A 42 -16.01 -19.16 -4.18
N PHE A 43 -16.46 -18.51 -5.25
CA PHE A 43 -16.05 -18.86 -6.61
C PHE A 43 -14.56 -18.59 -6.85
N VAL A 44 -14.05 -17.43 -6.44
CA VAL A 44 -12.63 -17.07 -6.51
C VAL A 44 -11.77 -18.07 -5.73
N MET A 45 -12.20 -18.46 -4.53
CA MET A 45 -11.51 -19.45 -3.70
C MET A 45 -11.47 -20.82 -4.38
N THR A 46 -12.58 -21.24 -4.99
CA THR A 46 -12.67 -22.49 -5.76
C THR A 46 -11.73 -22.45 -6.98
N LEU A 47 -11.70 -21.32 -7.70
CA LEU A 47 -10.78 -21.11 -8.82
C LEU A 47 -9.32 -21.17 -8.36
N ALA A 48 -8.95 -20.46 -7.30
CA ALA A 48 -7.60 -20.48 -6.75
C ALA A 48 -7.19 -21.89 -6.30
N LEU A 49 -8.10 -22.69 -5.74
CA LEU A 49 -7.85 -24.09 -5.39
C LEU A 49 -7.66 -24.98 -6.62
N ALA A 50 -8.46 -24.77 -7.68
CA ALA A 50 -8.25 -25.47 -8.94
C ALA A 50 -6.89 -25.10 -9.57
N LEU A 51 -6.50 -23.83 -9.49
CA LEU A 51 -5.21 -23.35 -9.99
C LEU A 51 -4.03 -23.92 -9.19
N SER A 52 -4.16 -24.11 -7.88
CA SER A 52 -3.10 -24.70 -7.05
C SER A 52 -2.81 -26.17 -7.40
N ALA A 53 -3.79 -26.86 -8.00
CA ALA A 53 -3.62 -28.21 -8.54
C ALA A 53 -2.94 -28.26 -9.93
N THR A 54 -2.61 -27.11 -10.52
CA THR A 54 -1.92 -27.00 -11.82
C THR A 54 -0.39 -26.85 -11.65
N ARG A 55 0.33 -26.56 -12.74
CA ARG A 55 1.76 -26.21 -12.74
C ARG A 55 2.02 -24.71 -12.58
N VAL A 56 1.03 -23.91 -12.15
CA VAL A 56 1.26 -22.53 -11.70
C VAL A 56 2.37 -22.53 -10.66
N SER A 57 3.36 -21.65 -10.86
CA SER A 57 4.57 -21.63 -10.03
C SER A 57 4.32 -21.07 -8.64
N LYS A 58 3.50 -20.02 -8.52
CA LYS A 58 3.02 -19.48 -7.24
C LYS A 58 1.65 -18.85 -7.39
N LEU A 59 0.90 -18.90 -6.30
CA LEU A 59 -0.39 -18.25 -6.15
C LEU A 59 -0.34 -17.33 -4.93
N PHE A 60 -0.73 -16.07 -5.10
CA PHE A 60 -0.81 -15.09 -4.03
C PHE A 60 -2.26 -14.64 -3.86
N LEU A 61 -2.71 -14.59 -2.61
CA LEU A 61 -4.04 -14.14 -2.22
C LEU A 61 -3.83 -12.96 -1.27
N PHE A 62 -4.30 -11.78 -1.67
CA PHE A 62 -4.29 -10.59 -0.82
C PHE A 62 -5.70 -10.32 -0.32
N SER A 63 -5.82 -10.09 0.98
CA SER A 63 -7.08 -9.75 1.61
C SER A 63 -6.86 -9.06 2.96
N ARG A 64 -7.88 -8.36 3.46
CA ARG A 64 -7.94 -7.91 4.86
C ARG A 64 -8.05 -9.10 5.82
N THR A 65 -7.66 -8.88 7.07
CA THR A 65 -7.63 -9.91 8.13
C THR A 65 -8.98 -10.58 8.40
N LEU A 66 -10.09 -9.95 8.02
CA LEU A 66 -11.44 -10.51 8.13
C LEU A 66 -11.57 -11.87 7.40
N CYS A 67 -10.89 -12.05 6.26
CA CYS A 67 -10.94 -13.29 5.49
C CYS A 67 -9.83 -14.28 5.86
N LYS A 68 -9.00 -13.99 6.88
CA LYS A 68 -7.83 -14.80 7.21
C LYS A 68 -8.19 -16.26 7.48
N SER A 69 -9.09 -16.51 8.43
CA SER A 69 -9.45 -17.88 8.82
C SER A 69 -10.07 -18.65 7.66
N GLU A 70 -10.96 -18.01 6.88
CA GLU A 70 -11.55 -18.61 5.68
C GLU A 70 -10.48 -19.05 4.66
N ILE A 71 -9.44 -18.24 4.46
CA ILE A 71 -8.33 -18.53 3.55
C ILE A 71 -7.43 -19.64 4.10
N GLU A 72 -7.00 -19.55 5.36
CA GLU A 72 -6.13 -20.53 5.99
C GLU A 72 -6.79 -21.92 6.05
N ASP A 73 -8.08 -21.97 6.39
CA ASP A 73 -8.84 -23.22 6.45
C ASP A 73 -9.03 -23.84 5.06
N THR A 74 -9.30 -23.03 4.03
CA THR A 74 -9.54 -23.52 2.66
C THR A 74 -8.28 -24.07 2.00
N PHE A 75 -7.14 -23.40 2.20
CA PHE A 75 -5.89 -23.78 1.53
C PHE A 75 -4.93 -24.58 2.40
N HIS A 76 -5.25 -24.76 3.68
CA HIS A 76 -4.38 -25.39 4.69
C HIS A 76 -2.98 -24.76 4.74
N VAL A 77 -2.95 -23.42 4.70
CA VAL A 77 -1.73 -22.61 4.76
C VAL A 77 -1.81 -21.65 5.94
N VAL A 78 -0.65 -21.08 6.31
CA VAL A 78 -0.58 -19.97 7.25
C VAL A 78 -0.47 -18.67 6.45
N ALA A 79 -1.37 -17.74 6.71
CA ALA A 79 -1.36 -16.42 6.08
C ALA A 79 -0.29 -15.53 6.74
N PHE A 80 0.42 -14.79 5.90
CA PHE A 80 1.33 -13.74 6.34
C PHE A 80 0.55 -12.45 6.55
N GLU A 81 0.83 -11.75 7.66
CA GLU A 81 0.26 -10.45 7.93
C GLU A 81 1.27 -9.35 7.60
N LEU A 82 0.82 -8.33 6.86
CA LEU A 82 1.61 -7.13 6.63
C LEU A 82 1.47 -6.22 7.84
N SER A 83 2.57 -6.05 8.59
CA SER A 83 2.64 -5.07 9.67
C SER A 83 2.77 -3.66 9.13
N GLY A 84 2.25 -2.69 9.89
CA GLY A 84 2.54 -1.28 9.63
C GLY A 84 4.03 -0.95 9.78
N PHE A 85 4.41 0.25 9.34
CA PHE A 85 5.78 0.73 9.45
C PHE A 85 6.20 0.95 10.89
N ASP A 86 7.38 0.44 11.26
CA ASP A 86 8.04 0.85 12.49
C ASP A 86 8.53 2.31 12.42
N GLU A 87 9.03 2.85 13.53
CA GLU A 87 9.51 4.24 13.58
C GLU A 87 10.61 4.57 12.58
N GLN A 88 11.56 3.67 12.36
CA GLN A 88 12.67 3.91 11.42
C GLN A 88 12.16 3.86 9.99
N GLN A 89 11.23 2.95 9.70
CA GLN A 89 10.55 2.85 8.41
C GLN A 89 9.69 4.08 8.14
N GLN A 90 8.97 4.60 9.12
CA GLN A 90 8.19 5.83 9.03
C GLN A 90 9.09 7.04 8.68
N LEU A 91 10.20 7.21 9.41
CA LEU A 91 11.18 8.27 9.14
C LEU A 91 11.81 8.11 7.75
N GLY A 92 12.20 6.88 7.40
CA GLY A 92 12.76 6.55 6.10
C GLY A 92 11.78 6.86 4.97
N PHE A 93 10.51 6.53 5.14
CA PHE A 93 9.45 6.82 4.17
C PHE A 93 9.33 8.32 3.93
N LEU A 94 9.14 9.13 4.98
CA LEU A 94 8.97 10.58 4.85
C LEU A 94 10.17 11.25 4.17
N LYS A 95 11.39 10.89 4.61
CA LYS A 95 12.62 11.43 4.03
C LYS A 95 12.74 11.06 2.56
N ASN A 96 12.46 9.82 2.20
CA ASN A 96 12.54 9.36 0.81
C ASN A 96 11.44 9.99 -0.06
N TYR A 97 10.24 10.17 0.49
CA TYR A 97 9.12 10.83 -0.19
C TYR A 97 9.50 12.27 -0.57
N TRP A 98 9.83 13.11 0.42
CA TRP A 98 10.16 14.51 0.16
C TRP A 98 11.46 14.69 -0.60
N LYS A 99 12.48 13.85 -0.40
CA LYS A 99 13.72 13.93 -1.21
C LYS A 99 13.48 13.69 -2.70
N ARG A 100 12.50 12.83 -3.05
CA ARG A 100 12.14 12.58 -4.45
C ARG A 100 11.44 13.78 -5.09
N ASN A 101 10.63 14.49 -4.30
CA ASN A 101 9.81 15.60 -4.76
C ASN A 101 10.50 16.96 -4.64
N ASN A 102 11.42 17.14 -3.68
CA ASN A 102 12.22 18.34 -3.42
C ASN A 102 13.70 17.97 -3.34
N ARG A 103 14.43 18.18 -4.44
CA ARG A 103 15.75 17.57 -4.68
C ARG A 103 16.93 18.25 -3.96
N GLU A 104 16.75 19.44 -3.40
CA GLU A 104 17.85 20.29 -2.91
C GLU A 104 17.91 20.46 -1.38
N MET A 105 17.04 19.79 -0.63
CA MET A 105 16.99 19.95 0.82
C MET A 105 18.20 19.34 1.54
N ASP A 106 18.76 20.10 2.49
CA ASP A 106 19.78 19.61 3.42
C ASP A 106 19.30 18.38 4.22
N VAL A 107 20.15 17.37 4.33
CA VAL A 107 19.81 16.08 4.94
C VAL A 107 19.44 16.22 6.43
N ALA A 108 20.10 17.11 7.16
CA ALA A 108 19.82 17.32 8.58
C ALA A 108 18.50 18.08 8.77
N LYS A 109 18.21 19.08 7.93
CA LYS A 109 16.90 19.76 7.91
C LYS A 109 15.77 18.77 7.60
N LEU A 110 15.96 17.91 6.61
CA LEU A 110 14.99 16.88 6.23
C LEU A 110 14.73 15.88 7.36
N ASP A 111 15.78 15.43 8.05
CA ASP A 111 15.65 14.53 9.21
C ASP A 111 14.90 15.19 10.36
N SER A 112 15.25 16.44 10.68
CA SER A 112 14.57 17.22 11.72
C SER A 112 13.09 17.45 11.38
N PHE A 113 12.77 17.73 10.11
CA PHE A 113 11.39 17.93 9.67
C PHE A 113 10.58 16.64 9.76
N ALA A 114 11.13 15.50 9.30
CA ALA A 114 10.50 14.19 9.40
C ALA A 114 10.17 13.80 10.86
N ARG A 115 11.12 14.00 11.77
CA ARG A 115 10.91 13.74 13.21
C ARG A 115 9.82 14.62 13.80
N ARG A 116 9.84 15.93 13.48
CA ARG A 116 8.81 16.87 13.94
C ARG A 116 7.43 16.45 13.44
N THR A 117 7.30 16.11 12.16
CA THR A 117 6.05 15.64 11.58
C THR A 117 5.53 14.40 12.28
N LEU A 118 6.36 13.36 12.45
CA LEU A 118 5.93 12.15 13.18
C LEU A 118 5.52 12.46 14.62
N SER A 119 6.27 13.28 15.35
CA SER A 119 5.91 13.63 16.74
C SER A 119 4.56 14.32 16.86
N ARG A 120 4.20 15.18 15.89
CA ARG A 120 2.91 15.90 15.87
C ARG A 120 1.75 14.94 15.66
N PHE A 121 1.86 14.03 14.68
CA PHE A 121 0.78 13.09 14.36
C PHE A 121 0.68 11.92 15.36
N ARG A 122 1.77 11.57 16.05
CA ARG A 122 1.73 10.61 17.18
C ARG A 122 1.05 11.17 18.42
N ALA A 123 1.17 12.48 18.68
CA ALA A 123 0.58 13.11 19.85
C ALA A 123 -0.96 13.22 19.77
N TRP A 124 -1.54 13.03 18.58
CA TRP A 124 -2.97 13.25 18.35
C TRP A 124 -3.86 12.04 18.61
N GLU A 125 -3.33 10.81 18.66
CA GLU A 125 -4.19 9.63 18.80
C GLU A 125 -3.63 8.51 19.68
N LYS A 126 -4.56 7.70 20.21
CA LYS A 126 -4.31 6.43 20.91
C LYS A 126 -3.81 5.33 19.97
N TYR A 127 -3.97 5.52 18.65
CA TYR A 127 -3.54 4.61 17.60
C TYR A 127 -2.59 5.34 16.64
N SER A 128 -1.54 4.66 16.23
CA SER A 128 -0.46 5.25 15.43
C SER A 128 -0.86 5.23 13.94
N ILE A 129 -1.57 6.27 13.50
CA ILE A 129 -1.97 6.43 12.08
C ILE A 129 -0.77 6.41 11.13
N THR A 130 0.41 6.79 11.61
CA THR A 130 1.66 6.84 10.82
C THR A 130 2.22 5.46 10.49
N GLU A 131 1.76 4.40 11.16
CA GLU A 131 2.16 3.02 10.81
C GLU A 131 1.55 2.56 9.49
N ASN A 132 0.39 3.11 9.09
CA ASN A 132 -0.24 2.76 7.83
C ASN A 132 0.47 3.48 6.66
N PRO A 133 1.03 2.74 5.67
CA PRO A 133 1.75 3.34 4.54
C PRO A 133 0.93 4.35 3.72
N LEU A 134 -0.39 4.15 3.61
CA LEU A 134 -1.27 5.08 2.91
C LEU A 134 -1.42 6.37 3.71
N LEU A 135 -1.70 6.28 5.01
CA LEU A 135 -1.91 7.46 5.85
C LEU A 135 -0.64 8.30 6.00
N ILE A 136 0.52 7.68 6.18
CA ILE A 136 1.80 8.42 6.24
C ILE A 136 2.14 9.10 4.91
N LYS A 137 1.72 8.52 3.77
CA LYS A 137 1.82 9.17 2.46
C LYS A 137 0.95 10.43 2.40
N MET A 138 -0.31 10.33 2.83
CA MET A 138 -1.22 11.48 2.87
C MET A 138 -0.66 12.59 3.77
N ILE A 139 -0.10 12.22 4.94
CA ILE A 139 0.61 13.17 5.82
C ILE A 139 1.78 13.82 5.10
N ALA A 140 2.60 13.05 4.38
CA ALA A 140 3.73 13.57 3.63
C ALA A 140 3.29 14.62 2.58
N GLU A 141 2.19 14.35 1.87
CA GLU A 141 1.60 15.24 0.85
C GLU A 141 1.00 16.52 1.45
N ILE A 142 0.40 16.42 2.64
CA ILE A 142 -0.10 17.60 3.36
C ILE A 142 1.05 18.50 3.80
N GLU A 143 2.12 17.90 4.32
CA GLU A 143 3.26 18.59 4.93
C GLU A 143 4.30 19.09 3.92
N GLU A 144 4.27 18.59 2.69
CA GLU A 144 5.15 19.03 1.61
C GLU A 144 5.03 20.54 1.34
N GLN A 145 3.82 21.12 1.48
CA GLN A 145 3.62 22.56 1.35
C GLN A 145 4.35 23.34 2.46
N GLN A 146 4.26 22.88 3.71
CA GLN A 146 4.99 23.51 4.83
C GLN A 146 6.50 23.40 4.66
N LEU A 147 6.97 22.29 4.07
CA LEU A 147 8.37 22.07 3.75
C LEU A 147 8.89 23.08 2.72
N ASN A 148 8.11 23.37 1.67
CA ASN A 148 8.48 24.35 0.65
C ASN A 148 8.59 25.78 1.22
N HIS A 149 7.73 26.14 2.18
CA HIS A 149 7.82 27.45 2.87
C HIS A 149 9.09 27.58 3.74
N LEU A 150 9.58 26.48 4.31
CA LEU A 150 10.84 26.45 5.09
C LEU A 150 12.09 26.64 4.22
N GLU A 151 12.05 26.28 2.94
CA GLU A 151 13.17 26.48 2.00
C GLU A 151 13.33 27.95 1.56
N HIS A 152 12.25 28.72 1.49
CA HIS A 152 12.24 30.09 0.95
C HIS A 152 12.53 31.19 1.98
N GLY A 153 12.79 30.83 3.24
CA GLY A 153 13.40 31.73 4.22
C GLY A 153 12.57 32.98 4.59
N GLU A 154 11.24 32.91 4.63
CA GLU A 154 10.44 33.96 5.26
C GLU A 154 10.20 33.65 6.76
N PRO A 155 10.80 34.40 7.70
CA PRO A 155 10.37 34.41 9.08
C PRO A 155 9.36 35.55 9.23
N ASP A 156 8.14 35.38 8.73
CA ASP A 156 7.06 36.27 9.16
C ASP A 156 6.37 35.64 10.37
N GLY A 157 6.14 36.44 11.41
CA GLY A 157 5.65 36.07 12.74
C GLY A 157 4.23 35.47 12.79
N LYS A 158 3.78 34.87 11.68
CA LYS A 158 2.56 34.09 11.51
C LYS A 158 2.80 32.58 11.50
N THR A 159 4.02 32.10 11.72
CA THR A 159 4.34 30.65 11.83
C THR A 159 3.64 29.96 13.01
N ALA A 160 2.98 30.74 13.89
CA ALA A 160 2.11 30.24 14.96
C ALA A 160 0.71 29.81 14.48
N VAL A 161 0.34 29.99 13.19
CA VAL A 161 -1.04 29.80 12.71
C VAL A 161 -1.15 28.79 11.55
N ILE A 162 -0.40 27.69 11.61
CA ILE A 162 -0.92 26.39 11.13
C ILE A 162 -0.91 25.41 12.31
N ALA A 163 -1.40 25.92 13.44
CA ALA A 163 -1.99 25.12 14.51
C ALA A 163 -3.47 24.80 14.20
N ALA A 164 -3.95 25.11 12.99
CA ALA A 164 -5.31 24.82 12.58
C ALA A 164 -5.42 23.33 12.27
N LYS A 165 -6.31 22.64 12.99
CA LYS A 165 -6.79 21.29 12.70
C LYS A 165 -6.82 21.05 11.19
N CYS A 166 -5.97 20.14 10.69
CA CYS A 166 -6.18 19.56 9.36
C CYS A 166 -7.41 18.66 9.48
N SER A 167 -8.54 19.11 8.94
CA SER A 167 -9.78 18.35 8.97
C SER A 167 -9.71 17.22 7.95
N SER A 168 -10.49 16.16 8.15
CA SER A 168 -10.61 15.08 7.14
C SER A 168 -11.05 15.61 5.76
N LEU A 169 -11.70 16.78 5.70
CA LEU A 169 -12.09 17.44 4.45
C LEU A 169 -10.87 18.02 3.71
N ASP A 170 -9.95 18.69 4.42
CA ASP A 170 -8.72 19.22 3.83
C ASP A 170 -7.84 18.11 3.25
N VAL A 171 -7.91 16.93 3.87
CA VAL A 171 -7.26 15.72 3.37
C VAL A 171 -7.95 15.20 2.11
N TYR A 172 -9.29 15.10 2.12
CA TYR A 172 -10.07 14.59 0.98
C TYR A 172 -9.95 15.49 -0.26
N GLU A 173 -9.99 16.81 -0.13
CA GLU A 173 -9.91 17.74 -1.28
C GLU A 173 -8.56 17.68 -2.04
N LYS A 174 -7.53 17.04 -1.48
CA LYS A 174 -6.26 16.80 -2.16
C LYS A 174 -6.25 15.53 -3.03
N PHE A 175 -7.28 14.68 -2.98
CA PHE A 175 -7.41 13.42 -3.73
C PHE A 175 -8.68 13.38 -4.57
#